data_AF-A0A6G1RND5-F1
#
_entry.id   AF-A0A6G1RND5-F1
#
_cell.length_a   1.000
_cell.length_b   1.000
_cell.length_c   1.000
_cell.angle_alpha   90.00
_cell.angle_beta   90.00
_cell.angle_gamma   90.00
#
_symmetry.space_group_name_H-M   'P 1'
#
loop_
_entity.id
_entity.type
_entity.pdbx_description
1 polymer ?
#
loop_
_entity_poly.entity_id
_entity_poly.type
_entity_poly.pdbx_seq_one_letter_code
_entity_poly.pdbx_strand_id
1 'polypeptide(L)'
;RIVDISIGDSHCLALSHDNEVYAWGNNSMGQCGQGNSTGPITKPKKVSGLDGVAIQQISAGTSHSLAWTALPRDRQVVAWHRPYCVDLEESTFSHLRSFLEHYCDKINSEIPPLPFPSSREHHNFLKLCLKLLSNHLALALAGGVATSILGRQAGPLRNLLFRLMDSSVPDEIQEVVIETLSVGATMLLPPLRERMELLHSLLPQGPDRWESLSKGQRMQLDIILTSLQDHTHVASLLGYSSPSDTTDTSSLCISYGNLSDQTYGVQSSHPDTHLAEILMKTLLRNLGFYTDQAFGELEKNSDKFLLGTSASENSQPAHLHELLCSLQKQLLAYCHINSVSENSSSVALLHKHLQLLLPHATDIYSRSATLLKESSWNGSVGEKLRDVIYVSAAGSMLSQIVNSLLLLPVSVARPLLSYLLDLLPPLDRLNRLLPAAALLEDQELQWPLHGGPELIDP
;
A
#
# COMPACT_ATOMS: atom_id res chain seq x y z
N ARG A 1 -9.35 22.74 43.23
CA ARG A 1 -8.97 22.07 41.95
C ARG A 1 -7.88 21.06 42.25
N ILE A 2 -7.95 19.83 41.75
CA ILE A 2 -6.89 18.81 41.93
C ILE A 2 -5.90 18.92 40.77
N VAL A 3 -4.61 18.80 41.07
CA VAL A 3 -3.51 18.92 40.10
C VAL A 3 -2.68 17.65 39.98
N ASP A 4 -2.74 16.76 40.97
CA ASP A 4 -2.07 15.45 40.95
C ASP A 4 -2.85 14.44 41.80
N ILE A 5 -2.76 13.16 41.45
CA ILE A 5 -3.37 12.03 42.17
C ILE A 5 -2.36 10.88 42.18
N SER A 6 -2.18 10.25 43.34
CA SER A 6 -1.38 9.04 43.46
C SER A 6 -2.16 7.94 44.17
N ILE A 7 -2.06 6.71 43.68
CA ILE A 7 -2.84 5.57 44.16
C ILE A 7 -1.85 4.49 44.62
N GLY A 8 -1.94 4.12 45.89
CA GLY A 8 -1.25 2.99 46.45
C GLY A 8 -2.09 1.72 46.35
N ASP A 9 -1.65 0.63 46.99
CA ASP A 9 -2.36 -0.66 46.96
C ASP A 9 -3.79 -0.58 47.50
N SER A 10 -3.99 0.18 48.59
CA SER A 10 -5.31 0.28 49.25
C SER A 10 -5.65 1.69 49.74
N HIS A 11 -4.92 2.72 49.29
CA HIS A 11 -5.17 4.12 49.65
C HIS A 11 -4.86 5.07 48.49
N CYS A 12 -5.38 6.29 48.55
CA CYS A 12 -5.21 7.31 47.54
C CYS A 12 -4.78 8.64 48.17
N LEU A 13 -3.99 9.39 47.40
CA LEU A 13 -3.56 10.74 47.68
C LEU A 13 -4.03 11.65 46.55
N ALA A 14 -4.40 12.89 46.87
CA ALA A 14 -4.66 13.94 45.89
C ALA A 14 -4.00 15.24 46.33
N LEU A 15 -3.38 15.93 45.38
CA LEU A 15 -2.76 17.24 45.57
C LEU A 15 -3.67 18.32 44.96
N SER A 16 -4.03 19.32 45.75
CA SER A 16 -4.78 20.47 45.27
C SER A 16 -3.87 21.52 44.64
N HIS A 17 -4.46 22.40 43.84
CA HIS A 17 -3.76 23.57 43.29
C HIS A 17 -3.27 24.56 44.35
N ASP A 18 -3.79 24.46 45.58
CA ASP A 18 -3.38 25.27 46.73
C ASP A 18 -2.23 24.61 47.50
N ASN A 19 -1.61 23.58 46.91
CA ASN A 19 -0.56 22.74 47.51
C ASN A 19 -1.02 21.96 48.75
N GLU A 20 -2.31 21.67 48.87
CA GLU A 20 -2.87 20.90 49.97
C GLU A 20 -3.00 19.42 49.59
N VAL A 21 -2.67 18.52 50.52
CA VAL A 21 -2.76 17.08 50.31
C VAL A 21 -4.01 16.51 50.98
N TYR A 22 -4.74 15.69 50.24
CA TYR A 22 -5.88 14.92 50.72
C TYR A 22 -5.56 13.43 50.61
N ALA A 23 -5.97 12.66 51.61
CA ALA A 23 -5.78 11.21 51.62
C ALA A 23 -7.07 10.48 52.02
N TRP A 24 -7.28 9.30 51.44
CA TRP A 24 -8.38 8.40 51.79
C TRP A 24 -8.05 6.94 51.46
N GLY A 25 -8.85 6.01 51.96
CA GLY A 25 -8.65 4.57 51.85
C GLY A 25 -8.10 3.94 53.12
N ASN A 26 -7.44 2.80 52.99
CA ASN A 26 -6.86 2.07 54.10
C ASN A 26 -5.82 2.92 54.84
N ASN A 27 -5.87 2.88 56.17
CA ASN A 27 -4.97 3.65 57.03
C ASN A 27 -4.46 2.83 58.24
N SER A 28 -4.49 1.48 58.14
CA SER A 28 -4.01 0.60 59.22
C SER A 28 -2.55 0.80 59.58
N MET A 29 -1.71 1.28 58.64
CA MET A 29 -0.29 1.59 58.84
C MET A 29 -0.02 3.10 58.95
N GLY A 30 -1.07 3.93 59.05
CA GLY A 30 -0.93 5.39 59.06
C GLY A 30 -0.61 6.00 57.70
N GLN A 31 -0.76 5.24 56.60
CA GLN A 31 -0.37 5.67 55.26
C GLN A 31 -1.13 6.91 54.74
N CYS A 32 -2.29 7.25 55.32
CA CYS A 32 -3.02 8.47 54.96
C CYS A 32 -2.55 9.72 55.73
N GLY A 33 -1.55 9.61 56.62
CA GLY A 33 -0.99 10.76 57.34
C GLY A 33 -1.91 11.39 58.39
N GLN A 34 -2.94 10.66 58.84
CA GLN A 34 -3.97 11.12 59.79
C GLN A 34 -3.82 10.48 61.18
N GLY A 35 -2.62 9.96 61.49
CA GLY A 35 -2.40 9.03 62.60
C GLY A 35 -2.93 7.62 62.29
N ASN A 36 -2.67 6.66 63.17
CA ASN A 36 -3.17 5.28 63.00
C ASN A 36 -4.66 5.25 63.31
N SER A 37 -5.48 4.81 62.35
CA SER A 37 -6.91 4.58 62.55
C SER A 37 -7.23 3.10 62.46
N THR A 38 -8.14 2.62 63.32
CA THR A 38 -8.60 1.23 63.31
C THR A 38 -9.47 0.88 62.09
N GLY A 39 -9.91 1.88 61.32
CA GLY A 39 -10.69 1.70 60.09
C GLY A 39 -10.22 2.58 58.94
N PRO A 40 -10.66 2.28 57.70
CA PRO A 40 -10.32 3.04 56.51
C PRO A 40 -10.98 4.42 56.52
N ILE A 41 -10.33 5.39 55.89
CA ILE A 41 -10.84 6.73 55.66
C ILE A 41 -11.71 6.69 54.40
N THR A 42 -13.03 6.79 54.55
CA THR A 42 -13.97 6.56 53.44
C THR A 42 -14.17 7.76 52.52
N LYS A 43 -13.65 8.94 52.86
CA LYS A 43 -13.77 10.18 52.07
C LYS A 43 -12.45 10.93 52.04
N PRO A 44 -12.11 11.65 50.94
CA PRO A 44 -10.91 12.50 50.88
C PRO A 44 -10.83 13.44 52.08
N LYS A 45 -9.81 13.25 52.91
CA LYS A 45 -9.59 14.07 54.11
C LYS A 45 -8.25 14.78 54.01
N LYS A 46 -8.25 16.10 54.27
CA LYS A 46 -7.05 16.93 54.22
C LYS A 46 -6.06 16.50 55.30
N VAL A 47 -4.81 16.25 54.91
CA VAL A 47 -3.70 15.82 55.79
C VAL A 47 -3.23 16.99 56.64
N SER A 48 -3.79 17.13 57.84
CA SER A 48 -3.54 18.26 58.74
C SER A 48 -2.07 18.39 59.16
N GLY A 49 -1.32 17.28 59.19
CA GLY A 49 0.12 17.30 59.46
C GLY A 49 0.96 18.04 58.40
N LEU A 50 0.38 18.35 57.24
CA LEU A 50 1.01 19.08 56.14
C LEU A 50 0.43 20.50 55.97
N ASP A 51 -0.39 20.98 56.91
CA ASP A 51 -0.94 22.33 56.86
C ASP A 51 0.17 23.39 56.87
N GLY A 52 0.10 24.32 55.93
CA GLY A 52 1.11 25.38 55.76
C GLY A 52 2.38 24.94 55.01
N VAL A 53 2.49 23.66 54.62
CA VAL A 53 3.62 23.15 53.84
C VAL A 53 3.25 23.11 52.36
N ALA A 54 4.02 23.80 51.52
CA ALA A 54 3.76 23.86 50.07
C ALA A 54 4.22 22.56 49.36
N ILE A 55 3.37 21.54 49.38
CA ILE A 55 3.63 20.27 48.70
C ILE A 55 3.57 20.44 47.17
N GLN A 56 4.58 19.92 46.47
CA GLN A 56 4.69 20.06 45.03
C GLN A 56 4.38 18.77 44.26
N GLN A 57 4.64 17.61 44.87
CA GLN A 57 4.28 16.32 44.29
C GLN A 57 4.01 15.29 45.41
N ILE A 58 3.31 14.24 45.03
CA ILE A 58 2.87 13.16 45.90
C ILE A 58 3.19 11.79 45.27
N SER A 59 3.42 10.77 46.09
CA SER A 59 3.55 9.40 45.64
C SER A 59 3.03 8.43 46.70
N ALA A 60 2.26 7.45 46.29
CA ALA A 60 1.71 6.41 47.15
C ALA A 60 2.34 5.05 46.80
N GLY A 61 2.81 4.35 47.83
CA GLY A 61 3.32 2.98 47.74
C GLY A 61 2.30 1.95 48.24
N THR A 62 2.76 0.75 48.55
CA THR A 62 1.90 -0.34 49.05
C THR A 62 1.28 -0.03 50.42
N SER A 63 2.06 0.54 51.34
CA SER A 63 1.59 0.90 52.70
C SER A 63 2.26 2.17 53.24
N HIS A 64 2.75 3.02 52.35
CA HIS A 64 3.40 4.28 52.72
C HIS A 64 3.04 5.38 51.72
N SER A 65 3.20 6.62 52.16
CA SER A 65 2.98 7.82 51.35
C SER A 65 4.20 8.71 51.41
N LEU A 66 4.52 9.35 50.29
CA LEU A 66 5.58 10.33 50.15
C LEU A 66 4.97 11.64 49.66
N ALA A 67 5.42 12.73 50.24
CA ALA A 67 5.12 14.08 49.79
C ALA A 67 6.40 14.90 49.88
N TRP A 68 6.68 15.71 48.86
CA TRP A 68 7.89 16.53 48.85
C TRP A 68 7.59 17.96 48.40
N THR A 69 8.35 18.88 48.97
CA THR A 69 8.20 20.33 48.80
C THR A 69 9.09 20.91 47.71
N ALA A 70 10.11 20.14 47.28
CA ALA A 70 11.00 20.57 46.21
C ALA A 70 10.22 20.67 44.89
N LEU A 71 10.44 21.77 44.16
CA LEU A 71 9.92 21.91 42.81
C LEU A 71 10.56 20.83 41.92
N PRO A 72 9.76 20.09 41.11
CA PRO A 72 10.33 19.16 40.15
C PRO A 72 11.22 19.93 39.17
N ARG A 73 12.47 19.46 38.99
CA ARG A 73 13.40 20.05 38.02
C ARG A 73 12.86 19.96 36.58
N ASP A 74 11.96 19.01 36.32
CA ASP A 74 11.31 18.75 35.01
C ASP A 74 9.99 19.49 34.79
N ARG A 75 9.54 20.37 35.72
CA ARG A 75 8.29 21.12 35.53
C ARG A 75 8.32 22.15 34.39
N GLN A 76 9.43 22.28 33.68
CA GLN A 76 9.50 23.03 32.42
C GLN A 76 8.94 22.26 31.21
N VAL A 77 8.64 20.96 31.28
CA VAL A 77 8.29 20.17 30.07
C VAL A 77 6.89 19.56 30.08
N VAL A 78 6.20 19.44 31.22
CA VAL A 78 4.80 18.95 31.21
C VAL A 78 3.85 20.11 30.97
N ALA A 79 3.83 20.58 29.72
CA ALA A 79 2.71 21.33 29.18
C ALA A 79 1.41 20.58 29.49
N TRP A 80 0.34 21.33 29.72
CA TRP A 80 -1.03 20.88 29.93
C TRP A 80 -1.56 20.08 28.72
N HIS A 81 -1.00 18.90 28.43
CA HIS A 81 -1.61 17.94 27.56
C HIS A 81 -2.86 17.45 28.28
N ARG A 82 -4.00 18.08 27.96
CA ARG A 82 -5.30 17.43 28.15
C ARG A 82 -5.15 16.04 27.54
N PRO A 83 -5.30 14.95 28.28
CA PRO A 83 -5.25 13.62 27.69
C PRO A 83 -6.30 13.60 26.59
N TYR A 84 -5.83 13.57 25.34
CA TYR A 84 -6.69 13.43 24.19
C TYR A 84 -6.98 11.94 24.06
N CYS A 85 -8.00 11.49 24.80
CA CYS A 85 -8.47 10.11 24.71
C CYS A 85 -9.24 9.97 23.41
N VAL A 86 -8.69 9.18 22.49
CA VAL A 86 -9.36 8.78 21.26
C VAL A 86 -9.88 7.37 21.48
N ASP A 87 -11.20 7.23 21.33
CA ASP A 87 -11.85 5.95 21.41
C ASP A 87 -11.79 5.24 20.05
N LEU A 88 -11.04 4.14 19.99
CA LEU A 88 -10.87 3.32 18.81
C LEU A 88 -11.80 2.12 18.92
N GLU A 89 -13.10 2.35 18.80
CA GLU A 89 -14.13 1.31 18.73
C GLU A 89 -14.88 1.38 17.39
N GLU A 90 -15.39 0.23 16.91
CA GLU A 90 -16.25 0.17 15.72
C GLU A 90 -17.48 1.10 15.85
N SER A 91 -17.97 1.25 17.09
CA SER A 91 -19.08 2.15 17.44
C SER A 91 -18.76 3.61 17.07
N THR A 92 -17.56 4.10 17.36
CA THR A 92 -17.10 5.45 17.03
C THR A 92 -17.09 5.68 15.52
N PHE A 93 -16.59 4.71 14.74
CA PHE A 93 -16.62 4.79 13.28
C PHE A 93 -18.05 4.76 12.71
N SER A 94 -18.96 3.99 13.34
CA SER A 94 -20.38 3.98 12.97
C SER A 94 -21.04 5.34 13.17
N HIS A 95 -20.75 6.01 14.29
CA HIS A 95 -21.24 7.38 14.54
C HIS A 95 -20.67 8.37 13.52
N LEU A 96 -19.35 8.36 13.30
CA LEU A 96 -18.69 9.24 12.31
C LEU A 96 -19.27 9.05 10.91
N ARG A 97 -19.48 7.80 10.49
CA ARG A 97 -20.14 7.47 9.22
C ARG A 97 -21.54 8.06 9.16
N SER A 98 -22.38 7.84 10.19
CA SER A 98 -23.75 8.33 10.22
C SER A 98 -23.82 9.87 10.15
N PHE A 99 -22.89 10.56 10.82
CA PHE A 99 -22.77 12.01 10.72
C PHE A 99 -22.42 12.44 9.30
N LEU A 100 -21.38 11.84 8.70
CA LEU A 100 -20.96 12.18 7.35
C LEU A 100 -22.06 11.87 6.32
N GLU A 101 -22.68 10.69 6.37
CA GLU A 101 -23.79 10.34 5.47
C GLU A 101 -24.94 11.37 5.55
N HIS A 102 -25.38 11.72 6.76
CA HIS A 102 -26.48 12.65 6.96
C HIS A 102 -26.19 14.05 6.42
N TYR A 103 -24.96 14.54 6.64
CA TYR A 103 -24.58 15.91 6.27
C TYR A 103 -23.98 16.03 4.86
N CYS A 104 -23.63 14.92 4.20
CA CYS A 104 -23.13 14.91 2.82
C CYS A 104 -24.24 14.84 1.76
N ASP A 105 -25.41 14.27 2.05
CA ASP A 105 -26.50 14.09 1.07
C ASP A 105 -27.05 15.41 0.47
N LYS A 106 -26.74 16.56 1.11
CA LYS A 106 -27.20 17.89 0.69
C LYS A 106 -26.06 18.92 0.60
N ILE A 107 -24.85 18.48 0.28
CA ILE A 107 -23.66 19.36 0.23
C ILE A 107 -23.83 20.55 -0.73
N ASN A 108 -24.58 20.34 -1.83
CA ASN A 108 -24.78 21.33 -2.90
C ASN A 108 -26.16 22.01 -2.86
N SER A 109 -26.97 21.81 -1.82
CA SER A 109 -28.28 22.48 -1.75
C SER A 109 -28.12 23.95 -1.35
N GLU A 110 -28.91 24.85 -1.98
CA GLU A 110 -28.89 26.29 -1.67
C GLU A 110 -29.18 26.60 -0.19
N ILE A 111 -29.93 25.73 0.49
CA ILE A 111 -30.23 25.83 1.91
C ILE A 111 -29.43 24.75 2.64
N PRO A 112 -28.51 25.11 3.55
CA PRO A 112 -27.74 24.13 4.31
C PRO A 112 -28.66 23.34 5.26
N PRO A 113 -28.31 22.09 5.59
CA PRO A 113 -29.04 21.33 6.60
C PRO A 113 -28.91 22.01 7.97
N LEU A 114 -29.98 21.95 8.76
CA LEU A 114 -29.94 22.37 10.17
C LEU A 114 -28.88 21.53 10.91
N PRO A 115 -28.09 22.11 11.84
CA PRO A 115 -28.27 23.41 12.48
C PRO A 115 -27.48 24.57 11.84
N PHE A 116 -26.95 24.41 10.62
CA PHE A 116 -26.00 25.39 10.07
C PHE A 116 -26.70 26.62 9.51
N PRO A 117 -26.30 27.84 9.92
CA PRO A 117 -26.86 29.10 9.41
C PRO A 117 -26.30 29.49 8.03
N SER A 118 -25.16 28.91 7.62
CA SER A 118 -24.53 29.18 6.32
C SER A 118 -23.91 27.91 5.72
N SER A 119 -23.85 27.85 4.38
CA SER A 119 -23.15 26.77 3.66
C SER A 119 -21.65 26.71 4.04
N ARG A 120 -21.03 27.86 4.34
CA ARG A 120 -19.64 27.91 4.82
C ARG A 120 -19.44 27.17 6.16
N GLU A 121 -20.35 27.35 7.11
CA GLU A 121 -20.29 26.65 8.39
C GLU A 121 -20.55 25.16 8.24
N HIS A 122 -21.49 24.78 7.38
CA HIS A 122 -21.74 23.38 7.03
C HIS A 122 -20.51 22.71 6.39
N HIS A 123 -19.87 23.37 5.42
CA HIS A 123 -18.63 22.87 4.80
C HIS A 123 -17.48 22.74 5.82
N ASN A 124 -17.32 23.73 6.71
CA ASN A 124 -16.30 23.66 7.74
C ASN A 124 -16.57 22.54 8.76
N PHE A 125 -17.84 22.31 9.11
CA PHE A 125 -18.22 21.19 9.95
C PHE A 125 -17.87 19.85 9.29
N LEU A 126 -18.22 19.66 8.01
CA LEU A 126 -17.86 18.45 7.26
C LEU A 126 -16.34 18.25 7.18
N LYS A 127 -15.59 19.33 6.92
CA LYS A 127 -14.13 19.33 6.92
C LYS A 127 -13.57 18.84 8.26
N LEU A 128 -14.11 19.33 9.38
CA LEU A 128 -13.70 18.90 10.72
C LEU A 128 -14.08 17.45 11.00
N CYS A 129 -15.25 16.97 10.56
CA CYS A 129 -15.64 15.57 10.69
C CYS A 129 -14.72 14.63 9.88
N LEU A 130 -14.35 15.01 8.66
CA LEU A 130 -13.41 14.25 7.84
C LEU A 130 -12.00 14.26 8.44
N LYS A 131 -11.52 15.39 8.95
CA LYS A 131 -10.24 15.45 9.69
C LYS A 131 -10.26 14.60 10.95
N LEU A 132 -11.39 14.58 11.66
CA LEU A 132 -11.59 13.72 12.81
C LEU A 132 -11.50 12.24 12.40
N LEU A 133 -12.18 11.85 11.32
CA LEU A 133 -12.08 10.49 10.76
C LEU A 133 -10.64 10.14 10.35
N SER A 134 -9.95 11.03 9.63
CA SER A 134 -8.55 10.85 9.24
C SER A 134 -7.65 10.62 10.46
N ASN A 135 -7.80 11.42 11.52
CA ASN A 135 -7.06 11.25 12.76
C ASN A 135 -7.36 9.90 13.45
N HIS A 136 -8.62 9.44 13.46
CA HIS A 136 -8.95 8.13 14.03
C HIS A 136 -8.34 6.98 13.23
N LEU A 137 -8.32 7.09 11.90
CA LEU A 137 -7.67 6.11 11.02
C LEU A 137 -6.15 6.10 11.23
N ALA A 138 -5.51 7.28 11.30
CA ALA A 138 -4.09 7.41 11.59
C ALA A 138 -3.70 6.79 12.94
N LEU A 139 -4.52 7.02 13.97
CA LEU A 139 -4.30 6.47 15.30
C LEU A 139 -4.54 4.97 15.37
N ALA A 140 -5.56 4.45 14.66
CA ALA A 140 -5.78 3.02 14.54
C ALA A 140 -4.59 2.32 13.85
N LEU A 141 -3.98 2.97 12.85
CA LEU A 141 -2.78 2.49 12.19
C LEU A 141 -1.57 2.52 13.12
N ALA A 142 -1.30 3.64 13.77
CA ALA A 142 -0.20 3.77 14.72
C ALA A 142 -0.33 2.82 15.92
N GLY A 143 -1.57 2.54 16.35
CA GLY A 143 -1.88 1.59 17.41
C GLY A 143 -1.89 0.13 16.99
N GLY A 144 -1.68 -0.19 15.70
CA GLY A 144 -1.66 -1.57 15.20
C GLY A 144 -3.02 -2.28 15.21
N VAL A 145 -4.13 -1.55 15.34
CA VAL A 145 -5.50 -2.11 15.42
C VAL A 145 -6.25 -2.02 14.08
N ALA A 146 -5.53 -1.68 13.01
CA ALA A 146 -6.06 -1.42 11.67
C ALA A 146 -6.93 -2.55 11.09
N THR A 147 -6.62 -3.81 11.38
CA THR A 147 -7.27 -4.98 10.78
C THR A 147 -8.59 -5.37 11.44
N SER A 148 -8.84 -4.95 12.67
CA SER A 148 -10.02 -5.37 13.45
C SER A 148 -11.02 -4.25 13.73
N ILE A 149 -10.61 -2.98 13.65
CA ILE A 149 -11.39 -1.88 14.23
C ILE A 149 -12.58 -1.42 13.37
N LEU A 150 -12.46 -1.43 12.03
CA LEU A 150 -13.51 -0.91 11.16
C LEU A 150 -14.65 -1.89 10.96
N GLY A 151 -14.42 -3.19 11.12
CA GLY A 151 -15.44 -4.23 11.00
C GLY A 151 -16.36 -4.03 9.79
N ARG A 152 -17.65 -3.82 10.06
CA ARG A 152 -18.70 -3.63 9.04
C ARG A 152 -18.75 -2.22 8.45
N GLN A 153 -18.04 -1.26 9.06
CA GLN A 153 -18.05 0.15 8.67
C GLN A 153 -17.08 0.48 7.53
N ALA A 154 -16.09 -0.38 7.25
CA ALA A 154 -15.10 -0.14 6.20
C ALA A 154 -15.74 0.08 4.81
N GLY A 155 -16.63 -0.82 4.40
CA GLY A 155 -17.31 -0.74 3.09
C GLY A 155 -18.18 0.52 2.92
N PRO A 156 -19.09 0.82 3.87
CA PRO A 156 -19.88 2.05 3.85
C PRO A 156 -19.05 3.33 3.83
N LEU A 157 -18.02 3.45 4.69
CA LEU A 157 -17.13 4.61 4.73
C LEU A 157 -16.37 4.79 3.42
N ARG A 158 -15.85 3.69 2.84
CA ARG A 158 -15.21 3.68 1.53
C ARG A 158 -16.15 4.24 0.45
N ASN A 159 -17.37 3.72 0.37
CA ASN A 159 -18.35 4.13 -0.63
C ASN A 159 -18.75 5.61 -0.47
N LEU A 160 -18.83 6.11 0.76
CA LEU A 160 -19.10 7.52 1.04
C LEU A 160 -17.97 8.43 0.56
N LEU A 161 -16.70 8.09 0.89
CA LEU A 161 -15.54 8.89 0.51
C LEU A 161 -15.35 8.94 -1.01
N PHE A 162 -15.52 7.82 -1.72
CA PHE A 162 -15.46 7.83 -3.19
C PHE A 162 -16.64 8.57 -3.83
N ARG A 163 -17.85 8.49 -3.25
CA ARG A 163 -18.99 9.31 -3.70
C ARG A 163 -18.70 10.80 -3.56
N LEU A 164 -18.01 11.21 -2.49
CA LEU A 164 -17.60 12.60 -2.31
C LEU A 164 -16.62 13.04 -3.40
N MET A 165 -15.67 12.17 -3.79
CA MET A 165 -14.72 12.46 -4.88
C MET A 165 -15.38 12.64 -6.25
N ASP A 166 -16.50 11.95 -6.49
CA ASP A 166 -17.25 12.03 -7.75
C ASP A 166 -18.29 13.15 -7.77
N SER A 167 -18.58 13.76 -6.61
CA SER A 167 -19.53 14.87 -6.51
C SER A 167 -18.83 16.23 -6.65
N SER A 168 -19.58 17.26 -7.02
CA SER A 168 -19.06 18.63 -7.13
C SER A 168 -18.94 19.27 -5.75
N VAL A 169 -18.00 18.80 -4.93
CA VAL A 169 -17.66 19.40 -3.62
C VAL A 169 -16.63 20.52 -3.77
N PRO A 170 -16.58 21.49 -2.83
CA PRO A 170 -15.52 22.48 -2.75
C PRO A 170 -14.12 21.83 -2.65
N ASP A 171 -13.12 22.47 -3.26
CA ASP A 171 -11.72 21.97 -3.30
C ASP A 171 -11.17 21.66 -1.90
N GLU A 172 -11.50 22.48 -0.90
CA GLU A 172 -11.06 22.27 0.49
C GLU A 172 -11.57 20.95 1.11
N ILE A 173 -12.77 20.50 0.71
CA ILE A 173 -13.33 19.22 1.18
C ILE A 173 -12.68 18.09 0.38
N GLN A 174 -12.51 18.28 -0.92
CA GLN A 174 -11.87 17.30 -1.79
C GLN A 174 -10.44 16.97 -1.32
N GLU A 175 -9.64 17.98 -0.93
CA GLU A 175 -8.30 17.77 -0.37
C GLU A 175 -8.32 16.89 0.89
N VAL A 176 -9.25 17.14 1.81
CA VAL A 176 -9.34 16.35 3.06
C VAL A 176 -9.85 14.93 2.79
N VAL A 177 -10.69 14.72 1.79
CA VAL A 177 -11.12 13.37 1.37
C VAL A 177 -9.94 12.59 0.80
N ILE A 178 -9.10 13.22 -0.03
CA ILE A 178 -7.86 12.62 -0.56
C ILE A 178 -6.92 12.24 0.59
N GLU A 179 -6.69 13.17 1.53
CA GLU A 179 -5.88 12.93 2.72
C GLU A 179 -6.42 11.74 3.53
N THR A 180 -7.72 11.71 3.80
CA THR A 180 -8.39 10.65 4.58
C THR A 180 -8.28 9.28 3.89
N LEU A 181 -8.47 9.23 2.57
CA LEU A 181 -8.34 8.00 1.79
C LEU A 181 -6.89 7.51 1.74
N SER A 182 -5.91 8.41 1.67
CA SER A 182 -4.49 8.06 1.68
C SER A 182 -4.05 7.50 3.04
N VAL A 183 -4.42 8.16 4.14
CA VAL A 183 -4.14 7.72 5.51
C VAL A 183 -4.85 6.39 5.78
N GLY A 184 -6.13 6.29 5.44
CA GLY A 184 -6.95 5.11 5.68
C GLY A 184 -6.79 3.99 4.66
N ALA A 185 -5.89 4.09 3.69
CA ALA A 185 -5.84 3.19 2.53
C ALA A 185 -5.82 1.71 2.93
N THR A 186 -4.94 1.32 3.86
CA THR A 186 -4.79 -0.07 4.31
C THR A 186 -6.05 -0.64 4.99
N MET A 187 -6.87 0.23 5.60
CA MET A 187 -8.06 -0.13 6.36
C MET A 187 -9.36 -0.05 5.53
N LEU A 188 -9.42 0.92 4.61
CA LEU A 188 -10.59 1.18 3.76
C LEU A 188 -10.56 0.36 2.46
N LEU A 189 -9.38 -0.11 2.04
CA LEU A 189 -9.26 -0.95 0.86
C LEU A 189 -9.97 -2.29 1.06
N PRO A 190 -10.67 -2.81 0.02
CA PRO A 190 -11.29 -4.13 0.06
C PRO A 190 -10.28 -5.23 0.41
N PRO A 191 -10.70 -6.46 0.78
CA PRO A 191 -9.80 -7.61 0.83
C PRO A 191 -9.14 -7.86 -0.54
N LEU A 192 -7.97 -8.50 -0.54
CA LEU A 192 -7.10 -8.66 -1.73
C LEU A 192 -7.85 -9.18 -2.96
N ARG A 193 -8.73 -10.18 -2.78
CA ARG A 193 -9.55 -10.75 -3.85
C ARG A 193 -10.52 -9.74 -4.46
N GLU A 194 -11.23 -8.98 -3.62
CA GLU A 194 -12.11 -7.90 -4.08
C GLU A 194 -11.32 -6.78 -4.77
N ARG A 195 -10.11 -6.46 -4.30
CA ARG A 195 -9.22 -5.48 -4.98
C ARG A 195 -8.93 -5.92 -6.41
N MET A 196 -8.70 -7.21 -6.62
CA MET A 196 -8.39 -7.75 -7.95
C MET A 196 -9.61 -7.77 -8.87
N GLU A 197 -10.79 -8.13 -8.36
CA GLU A 197 -12.05 -8.08 -9.12
C GLU A 197 -12.39 -6.62 -9.49
N LEU A 198 -12.20 -5.69 -8.55
CA LEU A 198 -12.35 -4.26 -8.79
C LEU A 198 -11.31 -3.74 -9.78
N LEU A 199 -10.04 -4.11 -9.63
CA LEU A 199 -9.00 -3.73 -10.59
C LEU A 199 -9.31 -4.28 -11.98
N HIS A 200 -9.78 -5.52 -12.10
CA HIS A 200 -10.17 -6.07 -13.41
C HIS A 200 -11.39 -5.38 -14.02
N SER A 201 -12.37 -4.97 -13.20
CA SER A 201 -13.55 -4.24 -13.67
C SER A 201 -13.29 -2.77 -13.99
N LEU A 202 -12.36 -2.13 -13.28
CA LEU A 202 -11.99 -0.73 -13.45
C LEU A 202 -10.87 -0.54 -14.48
N LEU A 203 -10.00 -1.54 -14.68
CA LEU A 203 -9.02 -1.49 -15.75
C LEU A 203 -9.75 -1.41 -17.10
N PRO A 204 -9.43 -0.42 -17.93
CA PRO A 204 -10.05 -0.30 -19.23
C PRO A 204 -9.75 -1.58 -20.03
N GLN A 205 -10.78 -2.16 -20.65
CA GLN A 205 -10.62 -3.26 -21.60
C GLN A 205 -10.46 -2.75 -23.04
N GLY A 206 -10.04 -1.50 -23.22
CA GLY A 206 -9.89 -0.86 -24.53
C GLY A 206 -9.49 0.63 -24.46
N PRO A 207 -9.26 1.26 -25.63
CA PRO A 207 -8.65 2.60 -25.80
C PRO A 207 -9.29 3.73 -24.97
N ASP A 208 -10.61 3.83 -25.01
CA ASP A 208 -11.32 5.06 -24.64
C ASP A 208 -11.72 5.15 -23.17
N ARG A 209 -11.37 4.13 -22.35
CA ARG A 209 -11.95 3.98 -21.02
C ARG A 209 -11.16 4.62 -19.89
N TRP A 210 -9.85 4.82 -20.03
CA TRP A 210 -9.06 5.43 -18.96
C TRP A 210 -9.47 6.88 -18.71
N GLU A 211 -9.68 7.64 -19.78
CA GLU A 211 -10.21 9.01 -19.72
C GLU A 211 -11.69 9.04 -19.30
N SER A 212 -12.44 7.97 -19.54
CA SER A 212 -13.85 7.87 -19.12
C SER A 212 -14.05 7.61 -17.62
N LEU A 213 -12.99 7.21 -16.89
CA LEU A 213 -13.07 6.95 -15.45
C LEU A 213 -13.31 8.24 -14.67
N SER A 214 -14.21 8.19 -13.68
CA SER A 214 -14.43 9.30 -12.75
C SER A 214 -13.18 9.59 -11.89
N LYS A 215 -13.11 10.78 -11.29
CA LYS A 215 -11.99 11.14 -10.39
C LYS A 215 -11.87 10.13 -9.23
N GLY A 216 -12.99 9.73 -8.64
CA GLY A 216 -13.05 8.72 -7.59
C GLY A 216 -12.58 7.35 -8.06
N GLN A 217 -12.98 6.90 -9.26
CA GLN A 217 -12.53 5.63 -9.84
C GLN A 217 -11.02 5.61 -10.13
N ARG A 218 -10.47 6.70 -10.69
CA ARG A 218 -9.02 6.82 -10.92
C ARG A 218 -8.24 6.76 -9.62
N MET A 219 -8.71 7.45 -8.58
CA MET A 219 -8.06 7.43 -7.27
C MET A 219 -8.19 6.08 -6.58
N GLN A 220 -9.35 5.41 -6.70
CA GLN A 220 -9.53 4.06 -6.19
C GLN A 220 -8.55 3.09 -6.86
N LEU A 221 -8.38 3.22 -8.18
CA LEU A 221 -7.44 2.41 -8.94
C LEU A 221 -6.00 2.69 -8.52
N ASP A 222 -5.63 3.96 -8.33
CA ASP A 222 -4.29 4.37 -7.89
C ASP A 222 -3.93 3.83 -6.49
N ILE A 223 -4.86 3.93 -5.54
CA ILE A 223 -4.69 3.38 -4.18
C ILE A 223 -4.58 1.85 -4.23
N ILE A 224 -5.39 1.17 -5.06
CA ILE A 224 -5.30 -0.29 -5.24
C ILE A 224 -3.95 -0.67 -5.86
N LEU A 225 -3.52 0.03 -6.91
CA LEU A 225 -2.23 -0.26 -7.57
C LEU A 225 -1.07 -0.05 -6.60
N THR A 226 -1.02 1.09 -5.90
CA THR A 226 0.01 1.39 -4.89
C THR A 226 0.02 0.32 -3.80
N SER A 227 -1.16 -0.11 -3.32
CA SER A 227 -1.25 -1.19 -2.33
C SER A 227 -0.76 -2.54 -2.86
N LEU A 228 -0.97 -2.83 -4.14
CA LEU A 228 -0.51 -4.06 -4.79
C LEU A 228 0.97 -3.99 -5.22
N GLN A 229 1.67 -2.87 -5.02
CA GLN A 229 3.13 -2.82 -5.21
C GLN A 229 3.88 -3.51 -4.06
N ASP A 230 3.27 -3.62 -2.87
CA ASP A 230 3.87 -4.32 -1.74
C ASP A 230 4.08 -5.80 -2.08
N HIS A 231 5.34 -6.22 -2.01
CA HIS A 231 5.75 -7.59 -2.29
C HIS A 231 5.01 -8.63 -1.44
N THR A 232 4.59 -8.28 -0.22
CA THR A 232 3.83 -9.20 0.63
C THR A 232 2.45 -9.51 0.07
N HIS A 233 1.73 -8.50 -0.43
CA HIS A 233 0.41 -8.67 -1.04
C HIS A 233 0.49 -9.44 -2.36
N VAL A 234 1.51 -9.19 -3.19
CA VAL A 234 1.74 -9.91 -4.44
C VAL A 234 2.07 -11.39 -4.15
N ALA A 235 2.82 -11.67 -3.08
CA ALA A 235 3.14 -13.04 -2.70
C ALA A 235 1.89 -13.77 -2.18
N SER A 236 1.05 -13.10 -1.39
CA SER A 236 -0.26 -13.64 -0.99
C SER A 236 -1.19 -13.90 -2.17
N LEU A 237 -1.18 -13.02 -3.17
CA LEU A 237 -1.98 -13.13 -4.39
C LEU A 237 -1.63 -14.38 -5.19
N LEU A 238 -0.34 -14.72 -5.25
CA LEU A 238 0.14 -15.91 -5.93
C LEU A 238 0.00 -17.18 -5.06
N GLY A 239 -0.44 -17.04 -3.81
CA GLY A 239 -0.58 -18.14 -2.85
C GLY A 239 0.76 -18.58 -2.23
N TYR A 240 1.78 -17.71 -2.25
CA TYR A 240 3.15 -18.03 -1.86
C TYR A 240 3.47 -17.70 -0.39
N SER A 241 2.58 -16.98 0.30
CA SER A 241 2.66 -16.76 1.74
C SER A 241 1.67 -17.65 2.48
N SER A 242 2.19 -18.68 3.17
CA SER A 242 1.59 -19.16 4.41
C SER A 242 2.34 -18.51 5.58
N PRO A 243 1.66 -18.10 6.68
CA PRO A 243 2.37 -17.89 7.93
C PRO A 243 2.91 -19.24 8.37
N SER A 244 4.19 -19.31 8.68
CA SER A 244 4.78 -20.41 9.43
C SER A 244 4.26 -20.37 10.87
N ASP A 245 3.07 -20.92 11.12
CA ASP A 245 2.64 -21.27 12.47
C ASP A 245 3.39 -22.53 12.90
N THR A 246 4.65 -22.36 13.27
CA THR A 246 5.38 -23.32 14.11
C THR A 246 5.19 -22.93 15.56
N THR A 247 4.04 -23.26 16.15
CA THR A 247 3.90 -23.53 17.60
C THR A 247 2.67 -24.41 17.84
N ASP A 248 2.92 -25.62 18.31
CA ASP A 248 1.95 -26.63 18.74
C ASP A 248 0.89 -26.11 19.72
N THR A 249 -0.36 -26.61 19.59
CA THR A 249 -1.12 -27.17 20.73
C THR A 249 -2.38 -27.93 20.26
N SER A 250 -2.28 -29.25 20.29
CA SER A 250 -3.32 -30.23 20.67
C SER A 250 -4.75 -30.08 20.14
N SER A 251 -5.14 -30.99 19.24
CA SER A 251 -6.37 -31.79 19.43
C SER A 251 -6.21 -33.18 18.82
N LEU A 252 -6.01 -34.15 19.71
CA LEU A 252 -6.03 -35.58 19.44
C LEU A 252 -7.47 -36.02 19.12
N CYS A 253 -7.68 -36.53 17.91
CA CYS A 253 -8.84 -37.38 17.58
C CYS A 253 -8.31 -38.67 16.94
N ILE A 254 -8.20 -39.71 17.77
CA ILE A 254 -7.92 -41.08 17.35
C ILE A 254 -9.15 -41.62 16.60
N SER A 255 -8.96 -42.13 15.38
CA SER A 255 -9.86 -43.12 14.79
C SER A 255 -9.05 -44.11 13.95
N TYR A 256 -9.23 -45.40 14.26
CA TYR A 256 -8.55 -46.55 13.66
C TYR A 256 -9.20 -46.97 12.32
N GLY A 257 -8.37 -47.32 11.34
CA GLY A 257 -8.62 -48.41 10.37
C GLY A 257 -9.28 -48.06 9.03
N ASN A 258 -8.49 -48.00 7.95
CA ASN A 258 -8.42 -49.07 6.93
C ASN A 258 -7.52 -48.67 5.74
N LEU A 259 -6.62 -49.58 5.38
CA LEU A 259 -5.87 -49.59 4.12
C LEU A 259 -6.75 -50.20 3.02
N SER A 260 -7.06 -49.42 1.98
CA SER A 260 -7.18 -49.91 0.59
C SER A 260 -7.44 -48.74 -0.36
N ASP A 261 -6.56 -48.61 -1.36
CA ASP A 261 -6.80 -48.08 -2.71
C ASP A 261 -7.88 -47.02 -2.93
N GLN A 262 -7.46 -45.82 -3.32
CA GLN A 262 -8.09 -45.09 -4.43
C GLN A 262 -7.19 -43.96 -4.95
N THR A 263 -6.54 -44.24 -6.08
CA THR A 263 -6.23 -43.30 -7.16
C THR A 263 -7.40 -42.35 -7.44
N TYR A 264 -7.18 -41.04 -7.30
CA TYR A 264 -7.56 -39.97 -8.23
C TYR A 264 -6.92 -38.67 -7.71
N GLY A 265 -5.85 -38.24 -8.39
CA GLY A 265 -5.22 -36.95 -8.12
C GLY A 265 -6.20 -35.83 -8.46
N VAL A 266 -6.81 -35.24 -7.43
CA VAL A 266 -7.56 -33.99 -7.55
C VAL A 266 -6.55 -32.91 -7.92
N GLN A 267 -6.64 -32.41 -9.17
CA GLN A 267 -5.95 -31.20 -9.61
C GLN A 267 -6.38 -30.05 -8.69
N SER A 268 -5.56 -29.71 -7.71
CA SER A 268 -5.77 -28.52 -6.88
C SER A 268 -5.35 -27.28 -7.67
N SER A 269 -6.15 -26.88 -8.65
CA SER A 269 -6.04 -25.54 -9.22
C SER A 269 -6.43 -24.54 -8.12
N HIS A 270 -5.45 -23.90 -7.49
CA HIS A 270 -5.72 -22.85 -6.52
C HIS A 270 -6.49 -21.72 -7.23
N PRO A 271 -7.69 -21.32 -6.75
CA PRO A 271 -8.54 -20.32 -7.41
C PRO A 271 -7.84 -18.97 -7.62
N ASP A 272 -6.84 -18.65 -6.79
CA ASP A 272 -6.09 -17.39 -6.84
C ASP A 272 -5.14 -17.30 -8.05
N THR A 273 -4.65 -18.45 -8.55
CA THR A 273 -3.77 -18.48 -9.75
C THR A 273 -4.50 -18.08 -11.03
N HIS A 274 -5.80 -18.39 -11.14
CA HIS A 274 -6.62 -17.99 -12.28
C HIS A 274 -6.87 -16.47 -12.30
N LEU A 275 -7.05 -15.86 -11.12
CA LEU A 275 -7.23 -14.42 -11.02
C LEU A 275 -5.93 -13.67 -11.33
N ALA A 276 -4.79 -14.21 -10.88
CA ALA A 276 -3.46 -13.72 -11.26
C ALA A 276 -3.24 -13.79 -12.79
N GLU A 277 -3.64 -14.90 -13.43
CA GLU A 277 -3.58 -15.07 -14.89
C GLU A 277 -4.36 -13.97 -15.63
N ILE A 278 -5.63 -13.75 -15.24
CA ILE A 278 -6.49 -12.71 -15.84
C ILE A 278 -5.86 -11.33 -15.67
N LEU A 279 -5.34 -11.04 -14.47
CA LEU A 279 -4.74 -9.75 -14.15
C LEU A 279 -3.47 -9.51 -14.97
N MET A 280 -2.52 -10.44 -15.00
CA MET A 280 -1.30 -10.33 -15.79
C MET A 280 -1.60 -10.18 -17.29
N LYS A 281 -2.59 -10.93 -17.80
CA LYS A 281 -3.05 -10.81 -19.19
C LYS A 281 -3.67 -9.44 -19.48
N THR A 282 -4.49 -8.92 -18.57
CA THR A 282 -5.15 -7.62 -18.73
C THR A 282 -4.14 -6.48 -18.68
N LEU A 283 -3.19 -6.53 -17.73
CA LEU A 283 -2.09 -5.57 -17.65
C LEU A 283 -1.26 -5.57 -18.94
N LEU A 284 -0.80 -6.73 -19.39
CA LEU A 284 0.00 -6.83 -20.62
C LEU A 284 -0.75 -6.27 -21.83
N ARG A 285 -2.05 -6.56 -21.98
CA ARG A 285 -2.87 -6.01 -23.06
C ARG A 285 -2.97 -4.48 -23.00
N ASN A 286 -3.13 -3.91 -21.81
CA ASN A 286 -3.20 -2.47 -21.64
C ASN A 286 -1.86 -1.79 -21.91
N LEU A 287 -0.75 -2.33 -21.39
CA LEU A 287 0.60 -1.80 -21.69
C LEU A 287 0.88 -1.90 -23.20
N GLY A 288 0.48 -3.01 -23.84
CA GLY A 288 0.64 -3.20 -25.28
C GLY A 288 -0.15 -2.20 -26.11
N PHE A 289 -1.41 -1.93 -25.73
CA PHE A 289 -2.24 -0.91 -26.39
C PHE A 289 -1.58 0.48 -26.39
N TYR A 290 -1.08 0.95 -25.25
CA TYR A 290 -0.39 2.25 -25.17
C TYR A 290 0.91 2.25 -25.97
N THR A 291 1.64 1.14 -25.97
CA THR A 291 2.85 0.97 -26.78
C THR A 291 2.51 1.07 -28.28
N ASP A 292 1.44 0.39 -28.73
CA ASP A 292 0.97 0.43 -30.11
C ASP A 292 0.49 1.82 -30.54
N GLN A 293 -0.21 2.54 -29.66
CA GLN A 293 -0.61 3.92 -29.88
C GLN A 293 0.62 4.83 -30.05
N ALA A 294 1.62 4.70 -29.18
CA ALA A 294 2.84 5.48 -29.25
C ALA A 294 3.63 5.20 -30.54
N PHE A 295 3.71 3.94 -30.97
CA PHE A 295 4.28 3.60 -32.28
C PHE A 295 3.47 4.20 -33.43
N GLY A 296 2.13 4.16 -33.38
CA GLY A 296 1.28 4.76 -34.41
C GLY A 296 1.42 6.29 -34.49
N GLU A 297 1.64 6.96 -33.36
CA GLU A 297 1.96 8.40 -33.33
C GLU A 297 3.34 8.69 -33.93
N LEU A 298 4.33 7.83 -33.68
CA LEU A 298 5.67 7.96 -34.27
C LEU A 298 5.66 7.72 -35.78
N GLU A 299 4.94 6.69 -36.25
CA GLU A 299 4.75 6.37 -37.67
C GLU A 299 4.03 7.49 -38.43
N LYS A 300 3.05 8.17 -37.81
CA LYS A 300 2.34 9.30 -38.45
C LYS A 300 3.15 10.59 -38.49
N ASN A 301 4.03 10.78 -37.51
CA ASN A 301 4.81 12.00 -37.35
C ASN A 301 6.22 11.91 -37.99
N SER A 302 6.63 10.75 -38.50
CA SER A 302 7.94 10.55 -39.14
C SER A 302 8.17 11.48 -40.35
N ASP A 303 7.10 11.90 -41.03
CA ASP A 303 7.15 12.76 -42.22
C ASP A 303 7.16 14.26 -41.90
N LYS A 304 6.89 14.66 -40.65
CA LYS A 304 6.81 16.07 -40.25
C LYS A 304 7.94 16.40 -39.29
N PHE A 305 8.95 17.14 -39.77
CA PHE A 305 9.87 17.90 -38.91
C PHE A 305 9.05 18.89 -38.07
N LEU A 306 8.69 18.54 -36.83
CA LEU A 306 7.98 19.46 -35.94
C LEU A 306 8.59 19.52 -34.55
N LEU A 307 8.95 20.76 -34.20
CA LEU A 307 9.20 21.24 -32.84
C LEU A 307 8.06 20.83 -31.90
N GLY A 308 8.46 20.30 -30.74
CA GLY A 308 7.75 20.29 -29.46
C GLY A 308 6.21 20.40 -29.51
N THR A 309 5.54 19.25 -29.61
CA THR A 309 4.19 19.09 -29.06
C THR A 309 4.29 18.34 -27.73
N SER A 310 3.63 18.91 -26.73
CA SER A 310 3.66 18.62 -25.30
C SER A 310 3.41 17.15 -24.95
N ALA A 311 4.38 16.54 -24.27
CA ALA A 311 4.37 15.14 -23.81
C ALA A 311 3.51 14.87 -22.56
N SER A 312 2.51 15.70 -22.22
CA SER A 312 1.91 15.66 -20.88
C SER A 312 0.46 15.16 -20.76
N GLU A 313 -0.20 14.68 -21.82
CA GLU A 313 -1.59 14.19 -21.70
C GLU A 313 -1.76 12.67 -21.95
N ASN A 314 -0.80 12.00 -22.61
CA ASN A 314 -0.90 10.57 -22.95
C ASN A 314 0.04 9.65 -22.12
N SER A 315 0.56 10.12 -20.97
CA SER A 315 1.51 9.33 -20.18
C SER A 315 0.82 8.13 -19.54
N GLN A 316 1.27 6.93 -19.92
CA GLN A 316 0.91 5.64 -19.35
C GLN A 316 0.98 5.68 -17.81
N PRO A 317 0.05 5.05 -17.07
CA PRO A 317 0.12 5.02 -15.61
C PRO A 317 1.32 4.16 -15.17
N ALA A 318 2.36 4.80 -14.63
CA ALA A 318 3.62 4.15 -14.22
C ALA A 318 3.38 2.93 -13.30
N HIS A 319 2.34 3.01 -12.46
CA HIS A 319 1.99 1.97 -11.50
C HIS A 319 1.56 0.63 -12.13
N LEU A 320 1.02 0.61 -13.35
CA LEU A 320 0.61 -0.64 -14.03
C LEU A 320 1.83 -1.49 -14.42
N HIS A 321 2.88 -0.81 -14.85
CA HIS A 321 4.13 -1.43 -15.27
C HIS A 321 4.87 -2.02 -14.07
N GLU A 322 4.98 -1.25 -12.99
CA GLU A 322 5.58 -1.71 -11.73
C GLU A 322 4.86 -2.92 -11.15
N LEU A 323 3.52 -2.94 -11.21
CA LEU A 323 2.72 -4.08 -10.76
C LEU A 323 2.98 -5.34 -11.58
N LEU A 324 2.97 -5.25 -12.92
CA LEU A 324 3.26 -6.40 -13.79
C LEU A 324 4.68 -6.92 -13.56
N CYS A 325 5.65 -6.00 -13.44
CA CYS A 325 7.05 -6.34 -13.13
C CYS A 325 7.18 -7.06 -11.78
N SER A 326 6.50 -6.56 -10.74
CA SER A 326 6.50 -7.17 -9.40
C SER A 326 5.90 -8.58 -9.42
N LEU A 327 4.73 -8.77 -10.06
CA LEU A 327 4.09 -10.08 -10.25
C LEU A 327 5.02 -11.07 -10.96
N GLN A 328 5.66 -10.64 -12.05
CA GLN A 328 6.56 -11.51 -12.80
C GLN A 328 7.81 -11.89 -11.99
N LYS A 329 8.43 -10.93 -11.30
CA LYS A 329 9.61 -11.18 -10.46
C LYS A 329 9.32 -12.21 -9.37
N GLN A 330 8.17 -12.10 -8.71
CA GLN A 330 7.79 -13.04 -7.67
C GLN A 330 7.44 -14.42 -8.20
N LEU A 331 6.76 -14.49 -9.35
CA LEU A 331 6.47 -15.74 -10.03
C LEU A 331 7.77 -16.48 -10.40
N LEU A 332 8.75 -15.77 -10.96
CA LEU A 332 10.07 -16.30 -11.29
C LEU A 332 10.85 -16.73 -10.04
N ALA A 333 10.88 -15.89 -9.00
CA ALA A 333 11.55 -16.18 -7.74
C ALA A 333 10.97 -17.43 -7.06
N TYR A 334 9.64 -17.57 -7.04
CA TYR A 334 8.96 -18.74 -6.51
C TYR A 334 9.32 -20.01 -7.30
N CYS A 335 9.32 -19.94 -8.63
CA CYS A 335 9.69 -21.07 -9.49
C CYS A 335 11.14 -21.52 -9.25
N HIS A 336 12.06 -20.58 -8.99
CA HIS A 336 13.45 -20.86 -8.66
C HIS A 336 13.61 -21.49 -7.26
N ILE A 337 13.05 -20.86 -6.21
CA ILE A 337 13.23 -21.29 -4.82
C ILE A 337 12.64 -22.68 -4.58
N ASN A 338 11.46 -22.96 -5.12
CA ASN A 338 10.75 -24.20 -4.84
C ASN A 338 11.10 -25.35 -5.78
N SER A 339 12.10 -25.18 -6.67
CA SER A 339 12.57 -26.22 -7.61
C SER A 339 11.41 -26.94 -8.32
N VAL A 340 10.44 -26.15 -8.77
CA VAL A 340 9.09 -26.65 -9.03
C VAL A 340 9.09 -27.61 -10.22
N SER A 341 8.39 -28.75 -10.09
CA SER A 341 8.21 -29.71 -11.18
C SER A 341 7.30 -29.14 -12.28
N GLU A 342 7.43 -29.67 -13.51
CA GLU A 342 6.73 -29.19 -14.72
C GLU A 342 5.19 -29.04 -14.55
N ASN A 343 4.58 -29.78 -13.62
CA ASN A 343 3.12 -29.86 -13.47
C ASN A 343 2.52 -28.87 -12.48
N SER A 344 3.27 -27.89 -11.98
CA SER A 344 2.69 -26.90 -11.05
C SER A 344 1.84 -25.85 -11.76
N SER A 345 0.80 -25.39 -11.07
CA SER A 345 -0.04 -24.27 -11.52
C SER A 345 0.75 -22.97 -11.72
N SER A 346 1.83 -22.77 -10.94
CA SER A 346 2.70 -21.59 -11.05
C SER A 346 3.58 -21.62 -12.30
N VAL A 347 4.15 -22.78 -12.66
CA VAL A 347 4.88 -22.94 -13.92
C VAL A 347 3.94 -22.78 -15.12
N ALA A 348 2.72 -23.33 -15.04
CA ALA A 348 1.71 -23.12 -16.07
C ALA A 348 1.33 -21.63 -16.24
N LEU A 349 1.17 -20.89 -15.13
CA LEU A 349 0.94 -19.45 -15.14
C LEU A 349 2.11 -18.69 -15.79
N LEU A 350 3.35 -19.04 -15.44
CA LEU A 350 4.56 -18.46 -16.03
C LEU A 350 4.61 -18.70 -17.54
N HIS A 351 4.36 -19.93 -17.99
CA HIS A 351 4.34 -20.28 -19.40
C HIS A 351 3.28 -19.48 -20.16
N LYS A 352 2.04 -19.43 -19.66
CA LYS A 352 0.97 -18.65 -20.29
C LYS A 352 1.31 -17.17 -20.39
N HIS A 353 1.92 -16.59 -19.35
CA HIS A 353 2.33 -15.19 -19.36
C HIS A 353 3.43 -14.93 -20.39
N LEU A 354 4.50 -15.74 -20.41
CA LEU A 354 5.63 -15.57 -21.32
C LEU A 354 5.26 -15.88 -22.78
N GLN A 355 4.34 -16.82 -23.02
CA GLN A 355 3.79 -17.10 -24.35
C GLN A 355 3.01 -15.91 -24.93
N LEU A 356 2.51 -15.00 -24.09
CA LEU A 356 1.89 -13.75 -24.55
C LEU A 356 2.91 -12.61 -24.67
N LEU A 357 3.86 -12.51 -23.74
CA LEU A 357 4.84 -11.42 -23.70
C LEU A 357 5.90 -11.53 -24.79
N LEU A 358 6.46 -12.72 -25.05
CA LEU A 358 7.57 -12.90 -26.00
C LEU A 358 7.19 -12.59 -27.46
N PRO A 359 6.02 -13.01 -27.99
CA PRO A 359 5.58 -12.59 -29.30
C PRO A 359 5.32 -11.08 -29.38
N HIS A 360 4.79 -10.47 -28.31
CA HIS A 360 4.55 -9.04 -28.28
C HIS A 360 5.87 -8.25 -28.26
N ALA A 361 6.88 -8.73 -27.54
CA ALA A 361 8.23 -8.17 -27.58
C ALA A 361 8.87 -8.29 -28.97
N THR A 362 8.69 -9.44 -29.63
CA THR A 362 9.15 -9.67 -31.01
C THR A 362 8.57 -8.62 -31.96
N ASP A 363 7.26 -8.35 -31.87
CA ASP A 363 6.60 -7.32 -32.69
C ASP A 363 7.16 -5.92 -32.40
N ILE A 364 7.28 -5.53 -31.12
CA ILE A 364 7.84 -4.24 -30.69
C ILE A 364 9.25 -4.01 -31.28
N TYR A 365 10.16 -4.98 -31.16
CA TYR A 365 11.51 -4.84 -31.70
C TYR A 365 11.52 -4.84 -33.23
N SER A 366 10.66 -5.63 -33.86
CA SER A 366 10.56 -5.66 -35.32
C SER A 366 10.10 -4.31 -35.90
N ARG A 367 9.07 -3.70 -35.29
CA ARG A 367 8.54 -2.37 -35.65
C ARG A 367 9.54 -1.26 -35.35
N SER A 368 10.28 -1.37 -34.25
CA SER A 368 11.37 -0.46 -33.93
C SER A 368 12.47 -0.48 -35.01
N ALA A 369 12.85 -1.68 -35.46
CA ALA A 369 13.87 -1.84 -36.51
C ALA A 369 13.40 -1.36 -37.88
N THR A 370 12.10 -1.48 -38.22
CA THR A 370 11.56 -0.92 -39.47
C THR A 370 11.53 0.61 -39.41
N LEU A 371 11.06 1.19 -38.31
CA LEU A 371 11.00 2.64 -38.12
C LEU A 371 12.39 3.29 -38.19
N LEU A 372 13.40 2.71 -37.54
CA LEU A 372 14.77 3.25 -37.61
C LEU A 372 15.37 3.16 -39.02
N LYS A 373 15.04 2.11 -39.76
CA LYS A 373 15.49 1.94 -41.15
C LYS A 373 14.85 2.97 -42.08
N GLU A 374 13.58 3.32 -41.86
CA GLU A 374 12.82 4.27 -42.69
C GLU A 374 13.11 5.74 -42.35
N SER A 375 13.39 6.06 -41.09
CA SER A 375 13.52 7.45 -40.59
C SER A 375 14.95 8.01 -40.49
N SER A 376 15.94 7.30 -41.07
CA SER A 376 17.36 7.72 -41.18
C SER A 376 17.92 8.42 -39.93
N TRP A 377 17.70 7.83 -38.74
CA TRP A 377 18.13 8.35 -37.43
C TRP A 377 17.96 9.87 -37.27
N ASN A 378 16.77 10.40 -37.57
CA ASN A 378 16.44 11.75 -37.13
C ASN A 378 16.49 11.78 -35.60
N GLY A 379 17.39 12.57 -35.00
CA GLY A 379 17.69 12.54 -33.57
C GLY A 379 16.44 12.61 -32.66
N SER A 380 15.40 13.35 -33.06
CA SER A 380 14.13 13.41 -32.33
C SER A 380 13.29 12.12 -32.39
N VAL A 381 13.33 11.37 -33.50
CA VAL A 381 12.62 10.09 -33.64
C VAL A 381 13.34 9.00 -32.87
N GLY A 382 14.68 8.98 -32.93
CA GLY A 382 15.49 8.04 -32.15
C GLY A 382 15.28 8.19 -30.65
N GLU A 383 15.26 9.42 -30.13
CA GLU A 383 15.00 9.68 -28.70
C GLU A 383 13.59 9.25 -28.27
N LYS A 384 12.55 9.60 -29.04
CA LYS A 384 11.19 9.20 -28.70
C LYS A 384 10.98 7.68 -28.83
N LEU A 385 11.57 7.04 -29.84
CA LEU A 385 11.51 5.59 -30.01
C LEU A 385 12.20 4.88 -28.85
N ARG A 386 13.36 5.39 -28.41
CA ARG A 386 14.05 4.90 -27.22
C ARG A 386 13.12 4.93 -26.01
N ASP A 387 12.46 6.05 -25.76
CA ASP A 387 11.57 6.21 -24.62
C ASP A 387 10.38 5.23 -24.69
N VAL A 388 9.79 5.03 -25.88
CA VAL A 388 8.72 4.02 -26.10
C VAL A 388 9.21 2.60 -25.82
N ILE A 389 10.40 2.22 -26.29
CA ILE A 389 10.95 0.87 -26.07
C ILE A 389 11.21 0.63 -24.58
N TYR A 390 11.83 1.59 -23.87
CA TYR A 390 12.14 1.42 -22.44
C TYR A 390 10.89 1.34 -21.56
N VAL A 391 9.85 2.09 -21.89
CA VAL A 391 8.58 2.07 -21.16
C VAL A 391 7.73 0.84 -21.52
N SER A 392 7.92 0.25 -22.71
CA SER A 392 7.23 -0.97 -23.12
C SER A 392 7.55 -2.17 -22.21
N ALA A 393 6.64 -3.15 -22.19
CA ALA A 393 6.85 -4.42 -21.46
C ALA A 393 8.07 -5.19 -21.99
N ALA A 394 8.42 -5.04 -23.27
CA ALA A 394 9.58 -5.67 -23.87
C ALA A 394 10.89 -5.11 -23.28
N GLY A 395 11.08 -3.78 -23.33
CA GLY A 395 12.31 -3.15 -22.86
C GLY A 395 12.56 -3.31 -21.37
N SER A 396 11.52 -3.23 -20.56
CA SER A 396 11.66 -3.26 -19.10
C SER A 396 11.80 -4.66 -18.50
N MET A 397 11.13 -5.67 -19.08
CA MET A 397 11.03 -6.99 -18.46
C MET A 397 11.94 -8.02 -19.14
N LEU A 398 12.22 -7.89 -20.44
CA LEU A 398 12.86 -8.97 -21.21
C LEU A 398 14.24 -9.37 -20.66
N SER A 399 15.11 -8.40 -20.37
CA SER A 399 16.45 -8.69 -19.84
C SER A 399 16.36 -9.48 -18.51
N GLN A 400 15.44 -9.09 -17.64
CA GLN A 400 15.21 -9.80 -16.37
C GLN A 400 14.62 -11.19 -16.60
N ILE A 401 13.71 -11.36 -17.56
CA ILE A 401 13.14 -12.66 -17.94
C ILE A 401 14.25 -13.58 -18.41
N VAL A 402 15.04 -13.17 -19.41
CA VAL A 402 16.08 -14.00 -20.01
C VAL A 402 17.09 -14.44 -18.95
N ASN A 403 17.57 -13.50 -18.13
CA ASN A 403 18.51 -13.82 -17.04
C ASN A 403 17.89 -14.76 -16.00
N SER A 404 16.61 -14.57 -15.65
CA SER A 404 15.93 -15.44 -14.68
C SER A 404 15.66 -16.84 -15.23
N LEU A 405 15.35 -16.97 -16.53
CA LEU A 405 15.13 -18.26 -17.19
C LEU A 405 16.41 -19.11 -17.21
N LEU A 406 17.60 -18.50 -17.26
CA LEU A 406 18.88 -19.21 -17.13
C LEU A 406 19.06 -19.88 -15.76
N LEU A 407 18.41 -19.36 -14.73
CA LEU A 407 18.45 -19.91 -13.38
C LEU A 407 17.43 -21.04 -13.16
N LEU A 408 16.47 -21.21 -14.06
CA LEU A 408 15.41 -22.21 -13.93
C LEU A 408 15.83 -23.57 -14.52
N PRO A 409 15.24 -24.69 -14.05
CA PRO A 409 15.46 -26.01 -14.63
C PRO A 409 15.15 -26.04 -16.14
N VAL A 410 15.93 -26.82 -16.90
CA VAL A 410 15.78 -26.96 -18.36
C VAL A 410 14.38 -27.42 -18.76
N SER A 411 13.74 -28.26 -17.94
CA SER A 411 12.35 -28.70 -18.10
C SER A 411 11.36 -27.53 -18.18
N VAL A 412 11.56 -26.49 -17.36
CA VAL A 412 10.71 -25.30 -17.32
C VAL A 412 11.00 -24.36 -18.49
N ALA A 413 12.27 -24.23 -18.90
CA ALA A 413 12.65 -23.32 -19.98
C ALA A 413 12.36 -23.89 -21.39
N ARG A 414 12.42 -25.21 -21.56
CA ARG A 414 12.31 -25.88 -22.88
C ARG A 414 11.04 -25.53 -23.68
N PRO A 415 9.83 -25.45 -23.08
CA PRO A 415 8.61 -25.06 -23.81
C PRO A 415 8.64 -23.61 -24.34
N LEU A 416 9.51 -22.76 -23.79
CA LEU A 416 9.64 -21.35 -24.17
C LEU A 416 10.69 -21.11 -25.25
N LEU A 417 11.50 -22.13 -25.58
CA LEU A 417 12.66 -21.99 -26.44
C LEU A 417 12.30 -21.49 -27.85
N SER A 418 11.19 -21.97 -28.45
CA SER A 418 10.76 -21.49 -29.77
C SER A 418 10.50 -20.00 -29.78
N TYR A 419 9.80 -19.49 -28.75
CA TYR A 419 9.49 -18.07 -28.62
C TYR A 419 10.73 -17.20 -28.37
N LEU A 420 11.71 -17.73 -27.63
CA LEU A 420 13.00 -17.06 -27.42
C LEU A 420 13.83 -17.01 -28.70
N LEU A 421 13.80 -18.07 -29.52
CA LEU A 421 14.49 -18.10 -30.81
C LEU A 421 13.87 -17.13 -31.81
N ASP A 422 12.53 -17.02 -31.84
CA ASP A 422 11.81 -16.08 -32.70
C ASP A 422 12.13 -14.60 -32.38
N LEU A 423 12.56 -14.32 -31.15
CA LEU A 423 12.93 -12.98 -30.69
C LEU A 423 14.33 -12.54 -31.16
N LEU A 424 15.22 -13.48 -31.47
CA LEU A 424 16.62 -13.18 -31.83
C LEU A 424 16.75 -12.37 -33.14
N PRO A 425 16.08 -12.71 -34.26
CA PRO A 425 16.24 -11.96 -35.51
C PRO A 425 15.80 -10.48 -35.43
N PRO A 426 14.65 -10.13 -34.82
CA PRO A 426 14.28 -8.73 -34.59
C PRO A 426 15.30 -7.97 -33.75
N LEU A 427 15.85 -8.59 -32.69
CA LEU A 427 16.86 -7.97 -31.84
C LEU A 427 18.17 -7.73 -32.57
N ASP A 428 18.69 -8.73 -33.31
CA ASP A 428 19.89 -8.58 -34.14
C ASP A 428 19.72 -7.46 -35.17
N ARG A 429 18.57 -7.43 -35.86
CA ARG A 429 18.27 -6.38 -36.82
C ARG A 429 18.22 -4.99 -36.17
N LEU A 430 17.63 -4.87 -34.98
CA LEU A 430 17.57 -3.61 -34.25
C LEU A 430 18.98 -3.18 -33.82
N ASN A 431 19.76 -4.09 -33.22
CA ASN A 431 21.10 -3.81 -32.73
C ASN A 431 22.02 -3.28 -33.84
N ARG A 432 22.01 -3.89 -35.03
CA ARG A 432 22.81 -3.40 -36.18
C ARG A 432 22.46 -2.00 -36.65
N LEU A 433 21.28 -1.50 -36.33
CA LEU A 433 20.84 -0.15 -36.69
C LEU A 433 21.18 0.88 -35.61
N LEU A 434 21.59 0.47 -34.41
CA LEU A 434 21.94 1.37 -33.31
C LEU A 434 23.40 1.86 -33.46
N PRO A 435 23.68 3.17 -33.31
CA PRO A 435 25.02 3.73 -33.52
C PRO A 435 26.06 3.23 -32.50
N ALA A 436 25.64 2.86 -31.29
CA ALA A 436 26.52 2.30 -30.27
C ALA A 436 26.93 0.84 -30.53
N ALA A 437 26.16 0.11 -31.35
CA ALA A 437 26.48 -1.28 -31.66
C ALA A 437 27.73 -1.39 -32.54
N ALA A 438 27.95 -0.49 -33.49
CA ALA A 438 29.17 -0.48 -34.30
C ALA A 438 30.43 -0.26 -33.43
N LEU A 439 30.36 0.64 -32.44
CA LEU A 439 31.45 0.90 -31.49
C LEU A 439 31.72 -0.29 -30.57
N LEU A 440 30.66 -0.97 -30.10
CA LEU A 440 30.78 -2.16 -29.24
C LEU A 440 31.20 -3.40 -30.03
N GLU A 441 30.73 -3.59 -31.27
CA GLU A 441 31.19 -4.64 -32.19
C GLU A 441 32.67 -4.43 -32.53
N ASP A 442 33.09 -3.20 -32.81
CA ASP A 442 34.51 -2.88 -33.01
C ASP A 442 35.34 -3.17 -31.76
N GLN A 443 34.81 -2.94 -30.56
CA GLN A 443 35.48 -3.26 -29.29
C GLN A 443 35.50 -4.77 -28.97
N GLU A 444 34.43 -5.51 -29.26
CA GLU A 444 34.37 -6.97 -29.10
C GLU A 444 35.28 -7.68 -30.10
N LEU A 445 35.37 -7.20 -31.34
CA LEU A 445 36.34 -7.66 -32.33
C LEU A 445 37.79 -7.36 -31.92
N GLN A 446 38.01 -6.40 -31.02
CA GLN A 446 39.33 -5.98 -30.55
C GLN A 446 39.86 -6.75 -29.33
N TRP A 447 39.09 -7.65 -28.68
CA TRP A 447 39.56 -8.30 -27.44
C TRP A 447 39.79 -9.82 -27.52
N PRO A 448 41.01 -10.33 -27.21
CA PRO A 448 42.30 -9.66 -27.28
C PRO A 448 43.32 -10.39 -28.18
N LEU A 449 43.95 -9.63 -29.08
CA LEU A 449 45.25 -9.98 -29.66
C LEU A 449 46.42 -9.23 -29.00
N HIS A 450 46.21 -8.23 -28.15
CA HIS A 450 47.30 -7.60 -27.40
C HIS A 450 46.91 -7.31 -25.95
N GLY A 451 47.65 -7.93 -25.03
CA GLY A 451 47.47 -7.74 -23.59
C GLY A 451 48.04 -6.42 -23.10
N GLY A 452 47.41 -5.90 -22.04
CA GLY A 452 47.90 -4.79 -21.23
C GLY A 452 46.74 -4.01 -20.61
N PRO A 453 46.62 -3.92 -19.28
CA PRO A 453 45.58 -3.13 -18.63
C PRO A 453 46.00 -1.66 -18.63
N GLU A 454 45.09 -0.73 -18.89
CA GLU A 454 44.97 0.50 -18.11
C GLU A 454 43.81 1.39 -18.59
N LEU A 455 43.01 1.78 -17.60
CA LEU A 455 42.18 2.99 -17.52
C LEU A 455 40.90 3.03 -18.36
N ILE A 456 39.81 2.57 -17.73
CA ILE A 456 38.50 3.18 -17.89
C ILE A 456 38.15 3.80 -16.54
N ASP A 457 38.13 5.14 -16.47
CA ASP A 457 37.48 5.92 -15.41
C ASP A 457 36.00 6.16 -15.83
N PRO A 458 35.09 6.41 -14.87
CA PRO A 458 33.70 5.91 -14.85
C PRO A 458 32.70 6.54 -15.82
#